data_AF-A0A6B3G8J4-F1
#
_entry.id   AF-A0A6B3G8J4-F1
#
_cell.length_a   1.000
_cell.length_b   1.000
_cell.length_c   1.000
_cell.angle_alpha   90.00
_cell.angle_beta   90.00
_cell.angle_gamma   90.00
#
_symmetry.space_group_name_H-M   'P 1'
#
loop_
_entity.id
_entity.type
_entity.pdbx_description
1 polymer ?
#
loop_
_entity_poly.entity_id
_entity_poly.type
_entity_poly.pdbx_seq_one_letter_code
_entity_poly.pdbx_strand_id
1 'polypeptide(L)' 'EVYRAGTSQLGTGLPPRTTDHMRIASTAKAFSGSVALQLTQRGALGLDDTIGRRLPKLPAAWHRVTLR' A
#
# COMPACT_ATOMS: atom_id res chain seq x y z
N GLU A 1 -4.82 -18.68 20.86
CA GLU A 1 -3.43 -19.15 20.96
C GLU A 1 -2.64 -18.63 19.77
N VAL A 2 -1.34 -18.36 19.92
CA VAL A 2 -0.47 -17.88 18.82
C VAL A 2 0.45 -19.01 18.38
N TYR A 3 0.38 -19.36 17.10
CA TYR A 3 1.22 -20.39 16.49
C TYR A 3 2.39 -19.76 15.74
N ARG A 4 3.59 -20.34 15.89
CA ARG A 4 4.83 -19.92 15.22
C ARG A 4 5.69 -21.13 14.89
N ALA A 5 6.40 -21.08 13.77
CA ALA A 5 7.31 -22.13 13.34
C ALA A 5 8.53 -21.53 12.61
N GLY A 6 9.67 -22.23 12.68
CA GLY A 6 10.89 -21.83 11.98
C GLY A 6 11.74 -20.79 12.74
N THR A 7 12.58 -20.07 12.00
CA THR A 7 13.51 -19.04 12.50
C THR A 7 13.23 -17.69 11.84
N SER A 8 13.40 -16.59 12.57
CA SER A 8 13.28 -15.23 12.03
C SER A 8 14.47 -14.80 11.17
N GLN A 9 15.62 -15.46 11.36
CA GLN A 9 16.84 -15.21 10.59
C GLN A 9 17.57 -16.52 10.30
N LEU A 10 17.79 -16.81 9.01
CA LEU A 10 18.51 -18.00 8.59
C LEU A 10 19.92 -18.04 9.17
N GLY A 11 20.38 -19.23 9.55
CA GLY A 11 21.65 -19.42 10.26
C GLY A 11 21.58 -19.11 11.77
N THR A 12 20.42 -18.69 12.28
CA THR A 12 20.18 -18.49 13.71
C THR A 12 19.07 -19.41 14.23
N GLY A 13 19.07 -19.66 15.54
CA GLY A 13 17.97 -20.33 16.23
C GLY A 13 16.88 -19.39 16.76
N LEU A 14 16.85 -18.13 16.32
CA LEU A 14 15.93 -17.13 16.84
C LEU A 14 14.49 -17.43 16.36
N PRO A 15 13.53 -17.69 17.26
CA PRO A 15 12.15 -17.92 16.84
C PRO A 15 11.48 -16.62 16.39
N PRO A 16 10.55 -16.67 15.42
CA PRO A 16 9.71 -15.52 15.08
C PRO A 16 8.91 -14.99 16.27
N ARG A 17 8.81 -13.66 16.37
CA ARG A 17 7.99 -12.96 17.35
C ARG A 17 6.92 -12.15 16.64
N THR A 18 5.79 -11.95 17.30
CA THR A 18 4.67 -11.14 16.79
C THR A 18 5.03 -9.66 16.60
N THR A 19 6.10 -9.20 17.24
CA THR A 19 6.63 -7.84 17.14
C THR A 19 7.77 -7.71 16.13
N ASP A 20 8.19 -8.79 15.49
CA ASP A 20 9.20 -8.70 14.43
C ASP A 20 8.60 -8.03 13.19
N HIS A 21 9.41 -7.22 12.52
CA HIS A 21 8.99 -6.57 11.29
C HIS A 21 9.18 -7.51 10.09
N MET A 22 8.23 -7.50 9.17
CA MET A 22 8.30 -8.25 7.92
C MET A 22 7.83 -7.40 6.74
N ARG A 23 8.30 -7.74 5.53
CA ARG A 23 7.76 -7.18 4.29
C ARG A 23 6.42 -7.84 3.99
N ILE A 24 5.34 -7.07 4.03
CA ILE A 24 3.97 -7.59 3.83
C ILE A 24 3.55 -7.68 2.35
N ALA A 25 4.46 -7.36 1.42
CA ALA A 25 4.23 -7.41 -0.02
C ALA A 25 2.90 -6.73 -0.44
N SER A 26 2.09 -7.40 -1.26
CA SER A 26 0.84 -6.84 -1.80
C SER A 26 -0.22 -6.50 -0.75
N THR A 27 -0.11 -6.99 0.49
CA THR A 27 -0.97 -6.53 1.59
C THR A 27 -0.84 -5.03 1.82
N ALA A 28 0.31 -4.42 1.47
CA ALA A 28 0.51 -2.97 1.51
C ALA A 28 -0.49 -2.18 0.64
N LYS A 29 -1.05 -2.79 -0.42
CA LYS A 29 -2.02 -2.12 -1.32
C LYS A 29 -3.28 -1.68 -0.58
N ALA A 30 -3.74 -2.46 0.40
CA ALA A 30 -4.92 -2.11 1.20
C ALA A 30 -4.70 -0.81 2.00
N PHE A 31 -3.49 -0.59 2.50
CA PHE A 31 -3.12 0.63 3.22
C PHE A 31 -3.09 1.86 2.29
N SER A 32 -2.52 1.73 1.09
CA SER A 32 -2.56 2.82 0.10
C SER A 32 -4.01 3.11 -0.35
N GLY A 33 -4.81 2.07 -0.56
CA GLY A 33 -6.22 2.20 -0.90
C GLY A 33 -7.03 2.92 0.20
N SER A 34 -6.81 2.59 1.48
CA SER A 34 -7.51 3.24 2.59
C SER A 34 -7.19 4.74 2.69
N VAL A 35 -5.93 5.13 2.44
CA VAL A 35 -5.53 6.54 2.37
C VAL A 35 -6.23 7.24 1.20
N ALA A 36 -6.24 6.63 0.01
CA ALA A 36 -6.92 7.21 -1.16
C ALA A 36 -8.42 7.41 -0.93
N LEU A 37 -9.09 6.43 -0.30
CA LEU A 37 -10.51 6.53 0.05
C LEU A 37 -10.78 7.56 1.14
N GLN A 38 -9.92 7.67 2.17
CA GLN A 38 -10.05 8.73 3.18
C GLN A 38 -9.89 10.13 2.59
N LEU A 39 -8.93 10.31 1.67
CA LEU A 39 -8.77 11.59 0.96
C LEU A 39 -9.96 11.89 0.05
N THR A 40 -10.57 10.86 -0.55
CA THR A 40 -11.81 11.00 -1.32
C THR A 40 -12.96 11.44 -0.44
N GLN A 41 -13.16 10.79 0.72
CA GLN A 41 -14.17 11.17 1.70
C GLN A 41 -14.02 12.62 2.16
N ARG A 42 -12.79 13.11 2.30
CA ARG A 42 -12.48 14.50 2.68
C ARG A 42 -12.58 15.50 1.53
N GLY A 43 -12.93 15.06 0.32
CA GLY A 43 -12.98 15.91 -0.88
C GLY A 43 -11.61 16.34 -1.41
N ALA A 44 -10.51 15.81 -0.85
CA ALA A 44 -9.16 16.14 -1.28
C ALA A 44 -8.78 15.39 -2.57
N LEU A 45 -9.39 14.22 -2.82
CA LEU A 45 -9.33 13.45 -4.06
C LEU A 45 -10.76 13.18 -4.59
N GLY A 46 -10.90 12.96 -5.89
CA GLY A 46 -12.09 12.38 -6.50
C GLY A 46 -11.72 11.07 -7.21
N LEU A 47 -12.59 10.05 -7.16
CA LEU A 47 -12.30 8.77 -7.84
C LEU A 47 -12.22 8.92 -9.36
N ASP A 48 -12.95 9.88 -9.92
CA ASP A 48 -12.91 10.23 -11.34
C ASP A 48 -11.88 11.33 -11.66
N ASP A 49 -11.06 11.73 -10.69
CA ASP A 49 -9.90 12.56 -10.98
C ASP A 49 -8.97 11.81 -11.90
N THR A 50 -8.54 12.49 -12.96
CA THR A 50 -7.56 11.90 -13.86
C THR A 50 -6.14 12.11 -13.34
N ILE A 51 -5.24 11.21 -13.71
CA ILE A 51 -3.81 11.34 -13.41
C ILE A 51 -3.26 12.67 -13.96
N GLY A 52 -3.71 13.13 -15.13
CA GLY A 52 -3.28 14.39 -15.72
C GLY A 52 -3.67 15.62 -14.89
N ARG A 53 -4.86 15.59 -14.26
CA ARG A 53 -5.31 16.65 -13.35
C ARG A 53 -4.40 16.77 -12.12
N ARG A 54 -3.99 15.64 -11.55
CA ARG A 54 -3.24 15.59 -10.28
C ARG A 54 -1.73 15.63 -10.45
N LEU A 55 -1.21 15.05 -11.52
CA LEU A 55 0.21 14.84 -11.79
C LEU A 55 0.55 15.24 -13.24
N PRO A 56 0.44 16.54 -13.60
CA PRO A 56 0.57 17.00 -14.98
C PRO A 56 1.95 16.76 -15.60
N LYS A 57 2.98 16.51 -14.78
CA LYS A 57 4.34 16.20 -15.23
C LYS A 57 4.52 14.75 -15.72
N LEU A 58 3.56 13.87 -15.45
CA LEU A 58 3.60 12.48 -15.94
C LEU A 58 3.28 12.42 -17.45
N PRO A 59 3.63 11.32 -18.15
CA PRO A 59 3.38 11.18 -19.58
C PRO A 59 1.92 11.46 -19.97
N ALA A 60 1.73 12.24 -21.05
CA ALA A 60 0.40 12.60 -21.56
C ALA A 60 -0.49 11.39 -21.85
N ALA A 61 0.11 10.26 -22.26
CA ALA A 61 -0.60 9.00 -22.48
C ALA A 61 -1.37 8.49 -21.25
N TRP A 62 -0.95 8.88 -20.03
CA TRP A 62 -1.59 8.46 -18.79
C TRP A 62 -2.64 9.45 -18.30
N HIS A 63 -2.70 10.66 -18.89
CA HIS A 63 -3.48 11.77 -18.33
C HIS A 63 -4.98 11.50 -18.27
N ARG A 64 -5.50 10.59 -19.09
CA ARG A 64 -6.93 10.23 -19.12
C ARG A 64 -7.32 9.14 -18.13
N VAL A 65 -6.35 8.44 -17.54
CA VAL A 65 -6.59 7.38 -16.56
C VAL A 65 -7.15 8.01 -15.28
N THR A 66 -8.20 7.43 -14.73
CA THR A 66 -8.83 7.84 -13.46
C THR A 66 -8.10 7.25 -12.26
N LEU A 67 -8.38 7.76 -11.07
CA LEU A 67 -7.89 7.17 -9.82
C LEU A 67 -8.45 5.76 -9.57
N ARG A 68 -9.70 5.50 -10.00
CA ARG A 68 -10.33 4.17 -9.97
C ARG A 68 -9.95 3.28 -11.16
#